data_AF-A0A969NGH5-F1
#
_entry.id   AF-A0A969NGH5-F1
#
_cell.length_a   1.000
_cell.length_b   1.000
_cell.length_c   1.000
_cell.angle_alpha   90.00
_cell.angle_beta   90.00
_cell.angle_gamma   90.00
#
_symmetry.space_group_name_H-M   'P 1'
#
loop_
_entity.id
_entity.type
_entity.pdbx_description
1 polymer ?
#
loop_
_entity_poly.entity_id
_entity_poly.type
_entity_poly.pdbx_seq_one_letter_code
_entity_poly.pdbx_strand_id
1 'polypeptide(L)'
;MVLQNGAPDGLALVDAGNNVVQFLSYEGVITAADGPANGMTSTDIGVSETSATLIGQSLQLFGTGTTYADFAWQADITNTYGAVNTDQFFGTPTIPAVINEFVFNHTGADTDEFIEILSNPNTDLSEYTLLEIEGDGTGAGTVDEVITLGTTDANGYFTTAFAANQFENGTVSLLLVKNFTGALNDDLDTDNDGVLDVTPWDEIIDDVAVNDGGSGDLTYAVVTLTPSFDGSTFTVGGASRIPNGTDTDAVTDWVRNDYEGEGLPSYPAAIAEEGEAINTPGAENTVKVVVVEPTVIINEIDADTEGTDVLEFVELYDGGFGNTSLDGYVVVFYNGSNDLSYAAYDLDGYSTDGNGYFVLGNADVPSVSIVFPSNGLQNGADAVALFKGDGADFQQEQLLQHPIWKMLLYMILTIAMMQVY
;
A
#
# COMPACT_ATOMS: atom_id res chain seq x y z
N MET A 1 -19.08 9.65 27.36
CA MET A 1 -19.52 11.00 27.79
C MET A 1 -20.23 11.61 26.59
N VAL A 2 -21.49 12.01 26.72
CA VAL A 2 -22.23 12.67 25.63
C VAL A 2 -21.75 14.12 25.59
N LEU A 3 -21.41 14.68 24.42
CA LEU A 3 -21.20 16.12 24.23
C LEU A 3 -22.37 16.85 24.92
N GLN A 4 -22.05 17.66 25.92
CA GLN A 4 -23.07 18.43 26.64
C GLN A 4 -23.29 19.76 25.90
N ASN A 5 -24.31 20.51 26.31
CA ASN A 5 -24.52 21.89 25.85
C ASN A 5 -23.95 22.87 26.90
N GLY A 6 -22.70 22.67 27.34
CA GLY A 6 -22.13 23.36 28.49
C GLY A 6 -20.72 23.88 28.24
N ALA A 7 -20.60 25.18 27.97
CA ALA A 7 -19.32 25.86 27.79
C ALA A 7 -18.29 25.59 28.91
N PRO A 8 -17.03 25.29 28.58
CA PRO A 8 -16.53 24.86 27.27
C PRO A 8 -16.68 23.34 27.06
N ASP A 9 -17.00 22.92 25.83
CA ASP A 9 -17.03 21.52 25.38
C ASP A 9 -15.92 21.26 24.34
N GLY A 10 -15.38 20.04 24.29
CA GLY A 10 -14.23 19.70 23.45
C GLY A 10 -14.29 18.30 22.85
N LEU A 11 -13.61 18.15 21.72
CA LEU A 11 -13.49 16.91 20.95
C LEU A 11 -12.05 16.69 20.50
N ALA A 12 -11.60 15.43 20.50
CA ALA A 12 -10.28 15.05 20.02
C ALA A 12 -10.41 14.06 18.86
N LEU A 13 -9.66 14.30 17.78
CA LEU A 13 -9.37 13.33 16.75
C LEU A 13 -8.09 12.60 17.14
N VAL A 14 -8.16 11.27 17.20
CA VAL A 14 -7.06 10.40 17.62
C VAL A 14 -6.85 9.34 16.53
N ASP A 15 -5.61 9.12 16.13
CA ASP A 15 -5.27 8.11 15.12
C ASP A 15 -5.25 6.68 15.71
N ALA A 16 -5.03 5.67 14.86
CA ALA A 16 -4.95 4.27 15.28
C ALA A 16 -3.74 3.96 16.19
N GLY A 17 -2.70 4.80 16.15
CA GLY A 17 -1.54 4.75 17.03
C GLY A 17 -1.77 5.41 18.41
N ASN A 18 -2.98 5.90 18.67
CA ASN A 18 -3.36 6.62 19.87
C ASN A 18 -2.68 8.01 20.01
N ASN A 19 -2.22 8.60 18.90
CA ASN A 19 -1.74 9.98 18.86
C ASN A 19 -2.89 10.96 18.62
N VAL A 20 -2.85 12.11 19.28
CA VAL A 20 -3.86 13.17 19.10
C VAL A 20 -3.52 13.99 17.85
N VAL A 21 -4.38 13.88 16.83
CA VAL A 21 -4.26 14.63 15.57
C VAL A 21 -4.83 16.04 15.71
N GLN A 22 -5.98 16.16 16.38
CA GLN A 22 -6.59 17.45 16.70
C GLN A 22 -7.23 17.40 18.07
N PHE A 23 -7.14 18.49 18.83
CA PHE A 23 -7.93 18.67 20.05
C PHE A 23 -8.57 20.06 20.00
N LEU A 24 -9.87 20.09 19.72
CA LEU A 24 -10.64 21.31 19.49
C LEU A 24 -11.64 21.52 20.62
N SER A 25 -11.95 22.76 20.90
CA SER A 25 -13.06 23.15 21.78
C SER A 25 -13.82 24.32 21.21
N TYR A 26 -15.05 24.51 21.68
CA TYR A 26 -15.85 25.69 21.38
C TYR A 26 -16.31 26.32 22.69
N GLU A 27 -16.58 27.63 22.64
CA GLU A 27 -16.92 28.45 23.81
C GLU A 27 -15.79 28.54 24.87
N GLY A 28 -14.54 28.43 24.42
CA GLY A 28 -13.33 28.56 25.25
C GLY A 28 -12.44 27.33 25.22
N VAL A 29 -11.26 27.45 25.85
CA VAL A 29 -10.25 26.36 25.92
C VAL A 29 -10.49 25.40 27.07
N ILE A 30 -10.11 24.14 26.88
CA ILE A 30 -10.21 23.04 27.86
C ILE A 30 -8.86 22.37 27.98
N THR A 31 -8.46 22.00 29.19
CA THR A 31 -7.39 21.02 29.38
C THR A 31 -8.02 19.66 29.64
N ALA A 32 -7.71 18.66 28.80
CA ALA A 32 -8.25 17.32 29.00
C ALA A 32 -7.69 16.69 30.28
N ALA A 33 -8.55 16.05 31.05
CA ALA A 33 -8.20 15.43 32.33
C ALA A 33 -7.97 13.91 32.24
N ASP A 34 -8.29 13.30 31.09
CA ASP A 34 -8.15 11.87 30.82
C ASP A 34 -8.17 11.60 29.31
N GLY A 35 -7.93 10.35 28.91
CA GLY A 35 -7.95 9.89 27.53
C GLY A 35 -6.68 10.22 26.75
N PRO A 36 -6.66 9.99 25.42
CA PRO A 36 -5.47 10.22 24.59
C PRO A 36 -4.95 11.67 24.62
N ALA A 37 -5.83 12.64 24.88
CA ALA A 37 -5.46 14.05 25.01
C ALA A 37 -5.11 14.49 26.45
N ASN A 38 -5.00 13.59 27.42
CA ASN A 38 -4.78 13.94 28.82
C ASN A 38 -3.61 14.92 29.02
N GLY A 39 -3.88 16.05 29.68
CA GLY A 39 -2.91 17.13 29.92
C GLY A 39 -2.72 18.10 28.75
N MET A 40 -3.26 17.81 27.56
CA MET A 40 -3.26 18.74 26.43
C MET A 40 -4.29 19.83 26.65
N THR A 41 -4.01 21.04 26.15
CA THR A 41 -4.98 22.14 26.08
C THR A 41 -5.53 22.20 24.65
N SER A 42 -6.86 22.30 24.52
CA SER A 42 -7.53 22.37 23.23
C SER A 42 -7.28 23.70 22.53
N THR A 43 -7.42 23.68 21.22
CA THR A 43 -7.54 24.88 20.39
C THR A 43 -9.01 25.30 20.35
N ASP A 44 -9.33 26.49 20.86
CA ASP A 44 -10.66 27.07 20.73
C ASP A 44 -10.91 27.46 19.27
N ILE A 45 -12.02 26.98 18.71
CA ILE A 45 -12.42 27.24 17.32
C ILE A 45 -12.97 28.66 17.12
N GLY A 46 -13.21 29.41 18.21
CA GLY A 46 -13.56 30.83 18.15
C GLY A 46 -15.01 31.13 17.78
N VAL A 47 -15.86 30.10 17.70
CA VAL A 47 -17.30 30.22 17.49
C VAL A 47 -18.07 29.46 18.58
N SER A 48 -19.36 29.75 18.71
CA SER A 48 -20.25 29.19 19.74
C SER A 48 -21.51 28.60 19.11
N GLU A 49 -22.01 27.50 19.66
CA GLU A 49 -23.33 26.95 19.33
C GLU A 49 -24.25 27.09 20.54
N THR A 50 -25.27 27.94 20.44
CA THR A 50 -26.08 28.32 21.60
C THR A 50 -27.45 27.66 21.55
N SER A 51 -28.19 27.72 22.66
CA SER A 51 -29.61 27.31 22.69
C SER A 51 -30.53 28.09 21.73
N ALA A 52 -30.03 29.17 21.11
CA ALA A 52 -30.76 29.96 20.12
C ALA A 52 -30.46 29.53 18.67
N THR A 53 -29.45 28.68 18.43
CA THR A 53 -29.12 28.16 17.10
C THR A 53 -30.30 27.38 16.53
N LEU A 54 -30.67 27.65 15.28
CA LEU A 54 -31.89 27.12 14.69
C LEU A 54 -31.70 25.65 14.29
N ILE A 55 -32.80 24.87 14.34
CA ILE A 55 -32.81 23.52 13.78
C ILE A 55 -32.40 23.59 12.31
N GLY A 56 -31.39 22.81 11.95
CA GLY A 56 -30.83 22.80 10.59
C GLY A 56 -29.60 23.67 10.40
N GLN A 57 -29.10 24.34 11.45
CA GLN A 57 -27.81 25.03 11.45
C GLN A 57 -26.73 24.21 12.16
N SER A 58 -25.45 24.52 11.91
CA SER A 58 -24.30 23.91 12.59
C SER A 58 -23.08 24.82 12.60
N LEU A 59 -22.11 24.52 13.47
CA LEU A 59 -20.73 24.98 13.33
C LEU A 59 -20.08 24.26 12.15
N GLN A 60 -19.40 24.99 11.26
CA GLN A 60 -18.77 24.40 10.07
C GLN A 60 -17.55 25.22 9.62
N LEU A 61 -16.63 24.60 8.88
CA LEU A 61 -15.46 25.27 8.31
C LEU A 61 -15.85 26.06 7.05
N PHE A 62 -15.14 27.15 6.78
CA PHE A 62 -15.22 27.94 5.55
C PHE A 62 -13.86 28.51 5.18
N GLY A 63 -13.74 29.04 3.96
CA GLY A 63 -12.51 29.59 3.42
C GLY A 63 -12.02 28.81 2.20
N THR A 64 -10.87 29.21 1.67
CA THR A 64 -10.27 28.60 0.50
C THR A 64 -8.88 28.10 0.85
N GLY A 65 -8.60 26.81 0.63
CA GLY A 65 -7.25 26.28 0.84
C GLY A 65 -7.13 24.77 0.73
N THR A 66 -5.99 24.25 1.16
CA THR A 66 -5.58 22.85 0.98
C THR A 66 -5.18 22.19 2.29
N THR A 67 -4.96 22.99 3.34
CA THR A 67 -4.64 22.54 4.69
C THR A 67 -5.68 23.03 5.69
N TYR A 68 -5.79 22.38 6.85
CA TYR A 68 -6.76 22.78 7.89
C TYR A 68 -6.61 24.25 8.32
N ALA A 69 -5.38 24.75 8.36
CA ALA A 69 -5.08 26.12 8.79
C ALA A 69 -5.60 27.21 7.82
N ASP A 70 -5.91 26.85 6.57
CA ASP A 70 -6.48 27.76 5.58
C ASP A 70 -7.97 28.02 5.81
N PHE A 71 -8.61 27.20 6.64
CA PHE A 71 -10.02 27.30 6.96
C PHE A 71 -10.23 27.91 8.34
N ALA A 72 -11.34 28.62 8.48
CA ALA A 72 -11.82 29.13 9.75
C ALA A 72 -13.19 28.55 10.06
N TRP A 73 -13.59 28.57 11.34
CA TRP A 73 -14.91 28.14 11.76
C TRP A 73 -15.93 29.27 11.63
N GLN A 74 -17.15 28.92 11.23
CA GLN A 74 -18.34 29.78 11.21
C GLN A 74 -19.50 29.09 11.93
N ALA A 75 -20.49 29.87 12.37
CA ALA A 75 -21.64 29.42 13.13
C ALA A 75 -22.97 29.90 12.52
N ASP A 76 -24.08 29.30 12.97
CA ASP A 76 -25.45 29.65 12.58
C ASP A 76 -25.70 29.57 11.05
N ILE A 77 -24.97 28.69 10.37
CA ILE A 77 -25.12 28.43 8.92
C ILE A 77 -25.90 27.12 8.73
N THR A 78 -26.77 27.07 7.71
CA THR A 78 -27.45 25.82 7.31
C THR A 78 -26.43 24.71 7.15
N ASN A 79 -26.66 23.58 7.82
CA ASN A 79 -25.74 22.46 7.77
C ASN A 79 -25.68 21.83 6.37
N THR A 80 -24.54 21.25 6.07
CA THR A 80 -24.19 20.64 4.77
C THR A 80 -23.71 19.21 4.96
N TYR A 81 -24.20 18.49 5.98
CA TYR A 81 -23.72 17.15 6.30
C TYR A 81 -23.72 16.23 5.06
N GLY A 82 -22.58 15.56 4.81
CA GLY A 82 -22.38 14.74 3.61
C GLY A 82 -22.05 15.53 2.32
N ALA A 83 -21.80 16.85 2.41
CA ALA A 83 -21.39 17.71 1.31
C ALA A 83 -20.35 18.75 1.77
N VAL A 84 -19.75 19.47 0.80
CA VAL A 84 -18.85 20.60 1.07
C VAL A 84 -19.60 21.70 1.83
N ASN A 85 -18.95 22.31 2.83
CA ASN A 85 -19.53 23.38 3.63
C ASN A 85 -19.79 24.65 2.81
N THR A 86 -20.72 25.47 3.30
CA THR A 86 -21.03 26.75 2.64
C THR A 86 -19.79 27.64 2.66
N ASP A 87 -19.43 28.18 1.49
CA ASP A 87 -18.23 29.02 1.29
C ASP A 87 -16.91 28.34 1.66
N GLN A 88 -16.87 27.01 1.63
CA GLN A 88 -15.65 26.24 1.68
C GLN A 88 -15.22 25.85 0.27
N PHE A 89 -14.00 26.22 -0.11
CA PHE A 89 -13.41 25.91 -1.40
C PHE A 89 -12.10 25.18 -1.17
N PHE A 90 -12.00 23.96 -1.67
CA PHE A 90 -10.73 23.24 -1.64
C PHE A 90 -9.89 23.68 -2.83
N GLY A 91 -8.71 24.21 -2.55
CA GLY A 91 -7.71 24.49 -3.57
C GLY A 91 -7.10 23.20 -4.10
N THR A 92 -6.25 23.31 -5.11
CA THR A 92 -5.36 22.22 -5.51
C THR A 92 -4.14 22.25 -4.60
N PRO A 93 -3.82 21.17 -3.85
CA PRO A 93 -2.57 21.08 -3.10
C PRO A 93 -1.41 21.41 -4.03
N THR A 94 -0.55 22.36 -3.66
CA THR A 94 0.67 22.63 -4.43
C THR A 94 1.67 21.52 -4.17
N ILE A 95 2.03 20.77 -5.21
CA ILE A 95 3.09 19.77 -5.14
C ILE A 95 4.33 20.47 -5.71
N PRO A 96 5.34 20.80 -4.89
CA PRO A 96 6.60 21.31 -5.41
C PRO A 96 7.17 20.31 -6.42
N ALA A 97 7.91 20.80 -7.42
CA ALA A 97 8.54 19.91 -8.37
C ALA A 97 9.62 19.09 -7.65
N VAL A 98 9.55 17.77 -7.74
CA VAL A 98 10.43 16.85 -7.04
C VAL A 98 10.83 15.70 -7.95
N ILE A 99 12.05 15.20 -7.82
CA ILE A 99 12.53 13.98 -8.45
C ILE A 99 11.76 12.82 -7.81
N ASN A 100 10.94 12.14 -8.59
CA ASN A 100 9.99 11.14 -8.09
C ASN A 100 10.45 9.71 -8.33
N GLU A 101 11.13 9.47 -9.45
CA GLU A 101 11.63 8.16 -9.85
C GLU A 101 12.79 8.34 -10.82
N PHE A 102 13.77 7.44 -10.76
CA PHE A 102 14.81 7.37 -11.78
C PHE A 102 15.32 5.93 -11.97
N VAL A 103 15.82 5.66 -13.17
CA VAL A 103 16.52 4.43 -13.53
C VAL A 103 17.70 4.79 -14.43
N PHE A 104 18.91 4.52 -13.96
CA PHE A 104 20.18 4.68 -14.71
C PHE A 104 20.74 3.33 -15.14
N ASN A 105 20.56 2.31 -14.31
CA ASN A 105 21.19 1.01 -14.48
C ASN A 105 20.19 -0.10 -14.18
N HIS A 106 20.18 -1.12 -15.02
CA HIS A 106 19.40 -2.33 -14.76
C HIS A 106 20.05 -3.52 -15.48
N THR A 107 19.44 -4.69 -15.34
CA THR A 107 19.96 -5.91 -15.94
C THR A 107 20.10 -5.77 -17.45
N GLY A 108 21.29 -6.06 -17.97
CA GLY A 108 21.54 -6.16 -19.41
C GLY A 108 22.25 -4.93 -19.96
N ALA A 109 21.72 -4.35 -21.03
CA ALA A 109 22.18 -3.07 -21.54
C ALA A 109 21.23 -2.01 -20.99
N ASP A 110 21.77 -0.91 -20.50
CA ASP A 110 20.97 0.17 -19.93
C ASP A 110 20.15 0.82 -21.04
N THR A 111 18.86 0.45 -21.10
CA THR A 111 17.88 0.81 -22.11
C THR A 111 16.57 1.05 -21.41
N ASP A 112 15.84 2.10 -21.77
CA ASP A 112 14.72 2.58 -20.95
C ASP A 112 15.17 3.28 -19.67
N GLU A 113 16.35 3.90 -19.70
CA GLU A 113 16.75 4.83 -18.64
C GLU A 113 15.84 6.06 -18.66
N PHE A 114 15.47 6.55 -17.49
CA PHE A 114 14.64 7.74 -17.37
C PHE A 114 14.81 8.40 -16.01
N ILE A 115 14.36 9.66 -15.96
CA ILE A 115 14.13 10.39 -14.72
C ILE A 115 12.73 10.97 -14.79
N GLU A 116 12.02 10.91 -13.69
CA GLU A 116 10.68 11.43 -13.54
C GLU A 116 10.63 12.52 -12.48
N ILE A 117 9.94 13.61 -12.82
CA ILE A 117 9.61 14.70 -11.92
C ILE A 117 8.11 14.67 -11.64
N LEU A 118 7.72 14.73 -10.36
CA LEU A 118 6.34 14.94 -9.96
C LEU A 118 6.13 16.41 -9.59
N SER A 119 5.03 16.99 -10.06
CA SER A 119 4.53 18.28 -9.60
C SER A 119 3.00 18.30 -9.75
N ASN A 120 2.40 19.49 -9.67
CA ASN A 120 0.99 19.65 -9.98
C ASN A 120 0.68 19.24 -11.43
N PRO A 121 -0.54 18.72 -11.71
CA PRO A 121 -0.96 18.42 -13.07
C PRO A 121 -0.88 19.60 -14.04
N ASN A 122 -0.43 19.36 -15.27
CA ASN A 122 -0.32 20.35 -16.35
C ASN A 122 0.51 21.59 -15.98
N THR A 123 1.56 21.41 -15.18
CA THR A 123 2.45 22.47 -14.71
C THR A 123 3.63 22.64 -15.64
N ASP A 124 3.88 23.88 -16.08
CA ASP A 124 5.06 24.23 -16.86
C ASP A 124 6.30 24.28 -15.95
N LEU A 125 7.25 23.39 -16.21
CA LEU A 125 8.52 23.27 -15.47
C LEU A 125 9.70 23.88 -16.24
N SER A 126 9.47 24.66 -17.30
CA SER A 126 10.54 25.19 -18.16
C SER A 126 11.53 26.15 -17.48
N GLU A 127 11.23 26.63 -16.27
CA GLU A 127 12.18 27.38 -15.44
C GLU A 127 13.17 26.48 -14.68
N TYR A 128 12.91 25.17 -14.63
CA TYR A 128 13.74 24.18 -13.98
C TYR A 128 14.60 23.42 -15.00
N THR A 129 15.76 22.98 -14.53
CA THR A 129 16.69 22.13 -15.29
C THR A 129 17.13 21.02 -14.37
N LEU A 130 17.08 19.79 -14.88
CA LEU A 130 17.63 18.63 -14.19
C LEU A 130 19.07 18.44 -14.65
N LEU A 131 19.97 18.33 -13.69
CA LEU A 131 21.40 18.10 -13.91
C LEU A 131 21.77 16.72 -13.38
N GLU A 132 22.65 16.04 -14.09
CA GLU A 132 23.44 14.92 -13.57
C GLU A 132 24.87 15.44 -13.36
N ILE A 133 25.39 15.26 -12.15
CA ILE A 133 26.75 15.65 -11.77
C ILE A 133 27.57 14.40 -11.46
N GLU A 134 28.71 14.27 -12.14
CA GLU A 134 29.72 13.23 -11.92
C GLU A 134 30.20 13.23 -10.47
N GLY A 135 30.31 12.05 -9.87
CA GLY A 135 30.86 11.84 -8.54
C GLY A 135 32.18 11.09 -8.52
N ASP A 136 32.58 10.46 -9.62
CA ASP A 136 33.71 9.55 -9.67
C ASP A 136 35.06 10.22 -10.00
N GLY A 137 36.08 9.79 -9.26
CA GLY A 137 37.48 10.00 -9.61
C GLY A 137 37.89 11.47 -9.73
N THR A 138 38.42 11.84 -10.90
CA THR A 138 38.87 13.22 -11.20
C THR A 138 37.85 14.00 -12.03
N GLY A 139 36.70 13.38 -12.34
CA GLY A 139 35.59 14.04 -13.04
C GLY A 139 34.60 14.67 -12.08
N ALA A 140 34.72 14.36 -10.77
CA ALA A 140 33.76 14.78 -9.76
C ALA A 140 33.47 16.30 -9.84
N GLY A 141 32.18 16.64 -9.87
CA GLY A 141 31.70 18.01 -10.02
C GLY A 141 31.40 18.43 -11.47
N THR A 142 31.72 17.58 -12.46
CA THR A 142 31.39 17.82 -13.87
C THR A 142 29.91 17.61 -14.13
N VAL A 143 29.28 18.53 -14.88
CA VAL A 143 27.89 18.37 -15.36
C VAL A 143 27.84 17.45 -16.58
N ASP A 144 27.33 16.24 -16.42
CA ASP A 144 27.27 15.25 -17.51
C ASP A 144 25.97 15.29 -18.30
N GLU A 145 24.88 15.71 -17.68
CA GLU A 145 23.60 15.90 -18.36
C GLU A 145 22.95 17.23 -17.99
N VAL A 146 22.33 17.87 -18.98
CA VAL A 146 21.55 19.10 -18.82
C VAL A 146 20.20 18.91 -19.49
N ILE A 147 19.18 18.61 -18.69
CA ILE A 147 17.85 18.25 -19.17
C ILE A 147 16.87 19.38 -18.86
N THR A 148 16.40 20.04 -19.93
CA THR A 148 15.33 21.03 -19.83
C THR A 148 13.99 20.34 -19.63
N LEU A 149 13.22 20.77 -18.62
CA LEU A 149 11.92 20.18 -18.34
C LEU A 149 10.80 20.81 -19.16
N GLY A 150 9.75 20.03 -19.39
CA GLY A 150 8.56 20.43 -20.14
C GLY A 150 7.38 20.72 -19.21
N THR A 151 6.19 20.28 -19.64
CA THR A 151 4.98 20.36 -18.82
C THR A 151 4.65 18.99 -18.26
N THR A 152 4.28 18.91 -16.99
CA THR A 152 3.74 17.67 -16.41
C THR A 152 2.43 17.26 -17.09
N ASP A 153 2.09 15.98 -17.04
CA ASP A 153 0.87 15.45 -17.61
C ASP A 153 -0.38 15.75 -16.72
N ALA A 154 -1.51 15.13 -17.05
CA ALA A 154 -2.76 15.32 -16.31
C ALA A 154 -2.75 14.71 -14.89
N ASN A 155 -1.77 13.85 -14.59
CA ASN A 155 -1.58 13.24 -13.28
C ASN A 155 -0.47 13.91 -12.47
N GLY A 156 0.35 14.76 -13.11
CA GLY A 156 1.43 15.49 -12.45
C GLY A 156 2.83 15.02 -12.78
N TYR A 157 2.99 14.05 -13.71
CA TYR A 157 4.29 13.48 -14.05
C TYR A 157 4.92 14.18 -15.25
N PHE A 158 6.20 14.51 -15.14
CA PHE A 158 7.08 14.75 -16.28
C PHE A 158 8.14 13.66 -16.31
N THR A 159 8.05 12.75 -17.26
CA THR A 159 9.02 11.67 -17.46
C THR A 159 9.90 12.01 -18.66
N THR A 160 11.23 11.89 -18.53
CA THR A 160 12.12 12.02 -19.69
C THR A 160 11.80 10.95 -20.72
N ALA A 161 12.15 11.21 -21.99
CA ALA A 161 12.09 10.14 -22.99
C ALA A 161 13.10 9.06 -22.62
N PHE A 162 12.70 7.79 -22.75
CA PHE A 162 13.58 6.66 -22.54
C PHE A 162 14.88 6.80 -23.34
N ALA A 163 15.99 6.66 -22.63
CA ALA A 163 17.33 6.73 -23.16
C ALA A 163 18.02 5.37 -23.10
N ALA A 164 19.24 5.31 -23.63
CA ALA A 164 20.06 4.12 -23.55
C ALA A 164 21.53 4.50 -23.42
N ASN A 165 22.15 4.13 -22.30
CA ASN A 165 23.51 4.49 -21.92
C ASN A 165 23.72 6.02 -21.98
N GLN A 166 22.73 6.78 -21.54
CA GLN A 166 22.81 8.23 -21.38
C GLN A 166 23.33 8.58 -20.00
N PHE A 167 22.74 8.00 -18.95
CA PHE A 167 23.12 8.25 -17.57
C PHE A 167 24.24 7.30 -17.15
N GLU A 168 25.05 7.71 -16.17
CA GLU A 168 26.20 6.92 -15.77
C GLU A 168 25.84 5.90 -14.67
N ASN A 169 26.58 4.78 -14.65
CA ASN A 169 26.40 3.70 -13.70
C ASN A 169 27.24 3.85 -12.42
N GLY A 170 28.04 4.92 -12.33
CA GLY A 170 28.94 5.25 -11.22
C GLY A 170 28.24 6.05 -10.12
N THR A 171 29.04 6.74 -9.29
CA THR A 171 28.48 7.70 -8.33
C THR A 171 28.00 8.95 -9.07
N VAL A 172 26.71 9.27 -8.94
CA VAL A 172 26.07 10.41 -9.63
C VAL A 172 25.21 11.21 -8.67
N SER A 173 25.07 12.52 -8.92
CA SER A 173 24.12 13.39 -8.21
C SER A 173 23.14 14.02 -9.17
N LEU A 174 21.84 13.78 -8.95
CA LEU A 174 20.77 14.49 -9.62
C LEU A 174 20.41 15.76 -8.86
N LEU A 175 20.45 16.90 -9.55
CA LEU A 175 20.04 18.19 -9.00
C LEU A 175 18.93 18.77 -9.87
N LEU A 176 17.76 19.01 -9.28
CA LEU A 176 16.69 19.79 -9.91
C LEU A 176 16.90 21.26 -9.53
N VAL A 177 17.38 22.07 -10.47
CA VAL A 177 17.76 23.46 -10.21
C VAL A 177 16.87 24.46 -10.94
N LYS A 178 16.74 25.67 -10.39
CA LYS A 178 15.96 26.76 -10.98
C LYS A 178 16.86 27.78 -11.69
N ASN A 179 16.45 28.20 -12.88
CA ASN A 179 17.13 29.21 -13.70
C ASN A 179 18.61 28.90 -13.97
N PHE A 180 18.91 27.67 -14.40
CA PHE A 180 20.27 27.26 -14.74
C PHE A 180 20.89 28.15 -15.83
N THR A 181 22.13 28.56 -15.62
CA THR A 181 22.93 29.43 -16.50
C THR A 181 24.27 28.83 -16.91
N GLY A 182 24.59 27.63 -16.41
CA GLY A 182 25.79 26.89 -16.77
C GLY A 182 25.61 26.13 -18.09
N ALA A 183 26.51 25.18 -18.32
CA ALA A 183 26.53 24.34 -19.50
C ALA A 183 26.95 22.90 -19.19
N LEU A 184 26.65 22.01 -20.15
CA LEU A 184 27.17 20.64 -20.19
C LEU A 184 28.71 20.65 -20.15
N ASN A 185 29.31 19.77 -19.35
CA ASN A 185 30.75 19.65 -19.05
C ASN A 185 31.35 20.83 -18.27
N ASP A 186 30.53 21.71 -17.67
CA ASP A 186 31.06 22.65 -16.68
C ASP A 186 31.51 21.85 -15.45
N ASP A 187 32.72 22.13 -14.98
CA ASP A 187 33.26 21.59 -13.73
C ASP A 187 32.90 22.56 -12.60
N LEU A 188 32.01 22.10 -11.72
CA LEU A 188 31.44 22.88 -10.62
C LEU A 188 32.18 22.68 -9.29
N ASP A 189 33.05 21.68 -9.17
CA ASP A 189 33.92 21.41 -8.01
C ASP A 189 35.37 21.27 -8.50
N THR A 190 35.99 22.43 -8.75
CA THR A 190 37.26 22.48 -9.48
C THR A 190 38.46 21.99 -8.67
N ASP A 191 38.32 21.86 -7.35
CA ASP A 191 39.32 21.27 -6.47
C ASP A 191 38.97 19.86 -5.95
N ASN A 192 37.81 19.33 -6.35
CA ASN A 192 37.31 17.99 -6.07
C ASN A 192 37.29 17.71 -4.55
N ASP A 193 36.80 18.67 -3.77
CA ASP A 193 36.74 18.57 -2.31
C ASP A 193 35.37 18.13 -1.75
N GLY A 194 34.40 17.94 -2.64
CA GLY A 194 33.02 17.55 -2.33
C GLY A 194 32.10 18.74 -2.07
N VAL A 195 32.57 19.97 -2.32
CA VAL A 195 31.78 21.19 -2.19
C VAL A 195 31.82 21.96 -3.51
N LEU A 196 30.64 22.22 -4.07
CA LEU A 196 30.53 23.00 -5.31
C LEU A 196 31.11 24.42 -5.13
N ASP A 197 32.09 24.77 -5.96
CA ASP A 197 32.71 26.09 -6.08
C ASP A 197 31.79 27.10 -6.78
N VAL A 198 31.00 26.60 -7.75
CA VAL A 198 30.14 27.40 -8.60
C VAL A 198 28.76 26.76 -8.68
N THR A 199 27.74 27.55 -8.37
CA THR A 199 26.34 27.16 -8.46
C THR A 199 25.64 28.04 -9.49
N PRO A 200 25.70 27.74 -10.79
CA PRO A 200 25.14 28.59 -11.84
C PRO A 200 23.62 28.45 -11.95
N TRP A 201 22.92 28.49 -10.82
CA TRP A 201 21.46 28.44 -10.66
C TRP A 201 21.05 29.34 -9.48
N ASP A 202 19.76 29.67 -9.41
CA ASP A 202 19.23 30.48 -8.31
C ASP A 202 18.99 29.65 -7.04
N GLU A 203 18.52 28.41 -7.21
CA GLU A 203 18.04 27.54 -6.13
C GLU A 203 18.12 26.07 -6.57
N ILE A 204 18.45 25.17 -5.62
CA ILE A 204 18.22 23.73 -5.74
C ILE A 204 16.82 23.47 -5.17
N ILE A 205 15.96 22.88 -5.98
CA ILE A 205 14.56 22.59 -5.64
C ILE A 205 14.45 21.22 -4.98
N ASP A 206 15.17 20.25 -5.52
CA ASP A 206 15.25 18.88 -5.03
C ASP A 206 16.57 18.26 -5.49
N ASP A 207 17.06 17.27 -4.76
CA ASP A 207 18.26 16.52 -5.10
C ASP A 207 18.20 15.07 -4.59
N VAL A 208 18.96 14.21 -5.27
CA VAL A 208 19.27 12.86 -4.80
C VAL A 208 20.55 12.39 -5.47
N ALA A 209 21.41 11.71 -4.74
CA ALA A 209 22.60 11.08 -5.27
C ALA A 209 22.55 9.56 -5.12
N VAL A 210 23.15 8.86 -6.07
CA VAL A 210 23.53 7.46 -5.95
C VAL A 210 25.04 7.41 -5.72
N ASN A 211 25.47 6.66 -4.70
CA ASN A 211 26.88 6.35 -4.49
C ASN A 211 27.10 4.86 -4.71
N ASP A 212 28.04 4.49 -5.58
CA ASP A 212 28.28 3.09 -5.94
C ASP A 212 29.25 2.37 -4.97
N GLY A 213 29.83 3.11 -4.02
CA GLY A 213 30.72 2.62 -2.98
C GLY A 213 32.21 2.62 -3.36
N GLY A 214 32.58 3.26 -4.46
CA GLY A 214 33.96 3.56 -4.81
C GLY A 214 34.67 4.43 -3.77
N SER A 215 36.00 4.37 -3.80
CA SER A 215 36.84 5.07 -2.83
C SER A 215 37.17 6.46 -3.35
N GLY A 216 36.65 7.48 -2.67
CA GLY A 216 36.92 8.87 -3.01
C GLY A 216 35.82 9.52 -3.82
N ASP A 217 34.76 8.78 -4.12
CA ASP A 217 33.60 9.31 -4.82
C ASP A 217 32.91 10.37 -3.97
N LEU A 218 32.37 11.36 -4.66
CA LEU A 218 31.73 12.53 -4.09
C LEU A 218 30.27 12.59 -4.51
N THR A 219 29.44 13.14 -3.63
CA THR A 219 28.03 13.38 -3.93
C THR A 219 27.68 14.81 -3.57
N TYR A 220 26.88 15.46 -4.40
CA TYR A 220 26.52 16.88 -4.30
C TYR A 220 25.04 17.09 -3.94
N ALA A 221 24.40 16.06 -3.40
CA ALA A 221 23.02 16.05 -2.94
C ALA A 221 22.95 15.93 -1.40
N VAL A 222 21.84 16.37 -0.81
CA VAL A 222 21.52 16.17 0.61
C VAL A 222 21.23 14.70 0.91
N VAL A 223 20.52 14.03 0.01
CA VAL A 223 20.19 12.61 0.12
C VAL A 223 21.13 11.76 -0.74
N THR A 224 21.80 10.78 -0.10
CA THR A 224 22.67 9.83 -0.81
C THR A 224 22.19 8.39 -0.62
N LEU A 225 21.83 7.73 -1.71
CA LEU A 225 21.47 6.32 -1.77
C LEU A 225 22.74 5.47 -2.00
N THR A 226 23.32 5.00 -0.90
CA THR A 226 24.45 4.04 -0.93
C THR A 226 23.97 2.62 -1.26
N PRO A 227 24.83 1.67 -1.64
CA PRO A 227 24.40 0.30 -1.97
C PRO A 227 23.66 -0.41 -0.83
N SER A 228 23.78 0.08 0.41
CA SER A 228 23.16 -0.47 1.61
C SER A 228 22.04 0.36 2.23
N PHE A 229 21.51 1.38 1.54
CA PHE A 229 20.51 2.28 2.13
C PHE A 229 19.22 1.56 2.57
N ASP A 230 18.91 0.44 1.94
CA ASP A 230 17.76 -0.46 2.18
C ASP A 230 18.17 -1.82 2.77
N GLY A 231 19.41 -1.96 3.24
CA GLY A 231 19.94 -3.22 3.78
C GLY A 231 20.44 -4.23 2.74
N SER A 232 20.34 -3.92 1.44
CA SER A 232 21.02 -4.66 0.38
C SER A 232 22.54 -4.34 0.37
N THR A 233 23.29 -4.98 -0.53
CA THR A 233 24.66 -4.55 -0.87
C THR A 233 24.83 -4.39 -2.37
N PHE A 234 23.74 -4.49 -3.12
CA PHE A 234 23.74 -4.40 -4.57
C PHE A 234 23.78 -2.94 -5.02
N THR A 235 24.15 -2.67 -6.27
CA THR A 235 24.17 -1.29 -6.79
C THR A 235 22.76 -0.71 -6.86
N VAL A 236 22.62 0.60 -6.67
CA VAL A 236 21.34 1.31 -6.80
C VAL A 236 21.19 1.71 -8.26
N GLY A 237 20.53 0.87 -9.05
CA GLY A 237 20.33 1.17 -10.46
C GLY A 237 19.16 2.10 -10.74
N GLY A 238 18.22 2.18 -9.80
CA GLY A 238 17.09 3.11 -9.81
C GLY A 238 16.43 3.15 -8.44
N ALA A 239 15.64 4.19 -8.20
CA ALA A 239 14.86 4.33 -6.99
C ALA A 239 13.61 5.19 -7.23
N SER A 240 12.61 4.94 -6.40
CA SER A 240 11.31 5.60 -6.45
C SER A 240 10.96 6.18 -5.09
N ARG A 241 10.42 7.41 -5.07
CA ARG A 241 9.82 8.00 -3.88
C ARG A 241 8.51 7.31 -3.58
N ILE A 242 8.38 6.70 -2.40
CA ILE A 242 7.17 5.99 -1.99
C ILE A 242 6.80 6.39 -0.54
N PRO A 243 5.69 7.11 -0.33
CA PRO A 243 4.70 7.57 -1.32
C PRO A 243 5.21 8.64 -2.30
N ASN A 244 4.60 8.74 -3.47
CA ASN A 244 4.90 9.75 -4.49
C ASN A 244 5.01 11.17 -3.92
N GLY A 245 6.06 11.88 -4.33
CA GLY A 245 6.31 13.27 -3.94
C GLY A 245 6.63 13.49 -2.46
N THR A 246 6.86 12.44 -1.68
CA THR A 246 7.33 12.56 -0.30
C THR A 246 8.76 13.05 -0.31
N ASP A 247 8.99 14.21 0.30
CA ASP A 247 10.31 14.83 0.36
C ASP A 247 10.58 15.32 1.78
N THR A 248 11.28 14.50 2.55
CA THR A 248 11.70 14.82 3.92
C THR A 248 13.20 14.99 4.03
N ASP A 249 13.88 15.12 2.88
CA ASP A 249 15.34 15.13 2.75
C ASP A 249 15.97 13.88 3.40
N ALA A 250 15.33 12.71 3.25
CA ALA A 250 15.77 11.48 3.89
C ALA A 250 15.78 10.27 2.94
N VAL A 251 16.73 9.36 3.16
CA VAL A 251 16.79 8.07 2.43
C VAL A 251 15.53 7.22 2.62
N THR A 252 14.76 7.47 3.68
CA THR A 252 13.50 6.77 3.97
C THR A 252 12.37 7.14 3.03
N ASP A 253 12.52 8.20 2.24
CA ASP A 253 11.55 8.59 1.22
C ASP A 253 11.65 7.67 -0.01
N TRP A 254 12.78 6.96 -0.17
CA TRP A 254 13.13 6.20 -1.36
C TRP A 254 13.06 4.69 -1.13
N VAL A 255 12.62 3.98 -2.16
CA VAL A 255 12.68 2.52 -2.27
C VAL A 255 13.44 2.17 -3.54
N ARG A 256 14.36 1.21 -3.47
CA ARG A 256 15.13 0.76 -4.64
C ARG A 256 14.21 0.11 -5.67
N ASN A 257 14.41 0.46 -6.93
CA ASN A 257 13.66 -0.16 -8.02
C ASN A 257 14.19 -1.56 -8.35
N ASP A 258 13.30 -2.40 -8.90
CA ASP A 258 13.64 -3.71 -9.44
C ASP A 258 14.73 -3.59 -10.51
N TYR A 259 15.87 -4.22 -10.23
CA TYR A 259 17.03 -4.21 -11.12
C TYR A 259 16.83 -5.11 -12.35
N GLU A 260 15.89 -6.05 -12.32
CA GLU A 260 15.53 -6.84 -13.51
C GLU A 260 14.64 -6.07 -14.49
N GLY A 261 14.06 -4.94 -14.06
CA GLY A 261 13.34 -4.00 -14.92
C GLY A 261 11.82 -4.21 -15.01
N GLU A 262 11.16 -4.80 -14.02
CA GLU A 262 9.69 -4.90 -13.97
C GLU A 262 9.11 -3.49 -14.16
N GLY A 263 8.20 -3.35 -15.13
CA GLY A 263 7.59 -2.09 -15.52
C GLY A 263 8.29 -1.35 -16.68
N LEU A 264 9.55 -1.69 -17.00
CA LEU A 264 10.22 -1.14 -18.18
C LEU A 264 9.71 -1.81 -19.48
N PRO A 265 9.44 -1.04 -20.55
CA PRO A 265 8.89 -1.58 -21.81
C PRO A 265 9.74 -2.68 -22.46
N SER A 266 11.06 -2.61 -22.33
CA SER A 266 11.99 -3.61 -22.90
C SER A 266 12.09 -4.89 -22.07
N TYR A 267 11.51 -4.92 -20.86
CA TYR A 267 11.62 -6.02 -19.89
C TYR A 267 10.25 -6.56 -19.42
N PRO A 268 9.34 -6.94 -20.34
CA PRO A 268 7.96 -7.32 -19.99
C PRO A 268 7.82 -8.63 -19.19
N ALA A 269 8.91 -9.35 -18.95
CA ALA A 269 8.94 -10.61 -18.21
C ALA A 269 9.70 -10.50 -16.87
N ALA A 270 10.25 -9.32 -16.56
CA ALA A 270 10.85 -9.06 -15.27
C ALA A 270 9.77 -9.02 -14.18
N ILE A 271 10.15 -9.46 -12.98
CA ILE A 271 9.28 -9.54 -11.82
C ILE A 271 10.13 -9.13 -10.62
N ALA A 272 9.79 -7.99 -10.03
CA ALA A 272 10.40 -7.46 -8.82
C ALA A 272 10.29 -8.45 -7.66
N GLU A 273 11.28 -8.44 -6.79
CA GLU A 273 11.24 -9.14 -5.52
C GLU A 273 10.37 -8.38 -4.49
N GLU A 274 9.92 -9.07 -3.45
CA GLU A 274 9.14 -8.42 -2.39
C GLU A 274 9.94 -7.28 -1.73
N GLY A 275 9.33 -6.10 -1.65
CA GLY A 275 9.94 -4.92 -1.04
C GLY A 275 10.68 -4.00 -2.02
N GLU A 276 10.93 -4.43 -3.26
CA GLU A 276 11.44 -3.56 -4.32
C GLU A 276 10.32 -2.71 -4.92
N ALA A 277 10.68 -1.53 -5.41
CA ALA A 277 9.78 -0.71 -6.20
C ALA A 277 9.68 -1.24 -7.63
N ILE A 278 8.47 -1.24 -8.20
CA ILE A 278 8.27 -1.50 -9.63
C ILE A 278 8.61 -0.21 -10.38
N ASN A 279 9.26 -0.31 -11.55
CA ASN A 279 9.53 0.86 -12.37
C ASN A 279 8.21 1.38 -12.97
N THR A 280 7.83 2.62 -12.70
CA THR A 280 6.49 3.15 -13.01
C THR A 280 6.50 4.47 -13.78
N PRO A 281 7.23 4.57 -14.91
CA PRO A 281 7.33 5.80 -15.67
C PRO A 281 5.94 6.31 -16.11
N GLY A 282 5.59 7.51 -15.65
CA GLY A 282 4.32 8.20 -15.90
C GLY A 282 3.16 7.71 -15.04
N ALA A 283 3.42 7.01 -13.95
CA ALA A 283 2.41 6.38 -13.09
C ALA A 283 2.75 6.51 -11.60
N GLU A 284 1.83 6.05 -10.75
CA GLU A 284 2.05 6.05 -9.29
C GLU A 284 3.11 5.01 -8.91
N ASN A 285 4.11 5.40 -8.10
CA ASN A 285 5.14 4.48 -7.64
C ASN A 285 4.53 3.44 -6.71
N THR A 286 4.95 2.19 -6.88
CA THR A 286 4.44 1.07 -6.08
C THR A 286 5.55 0.14 -5.64
N VAL A 287 5.40 -0.41 -4.45
CA VAL A 287 6.26 -1.49 -3.94
C VAL A 287 5.63 -2.83 -4.32
N LYS A 288 6.47 -3.77 -4.73
CA LYS A 288 6.08 -5.16 -4.87
C LYS A 288 5.72 -5.74 -3.51
N VAL A 289 4.43 -5.97 -3.33
CA VAL A 289 3.89 -6.70 -2.18
C VAL A 289 3.72 -8.17 -2.54
N VAL A 290 3.96 -9.07 -1.59
CA VAL A 290 3.54 -10.46 -1.76
C VAL A 290 2.03 -10.51 -1.73
N VAL A 291 1.45 -10.85 -2.87
CA VAL A 291 0.05 -11.27 -2.94
C VAL A 291 -0.02 -12.66 -2.33
N VAL A 292 -0.38 -12.73 -1.06
CA VAL A 292 -0.73 -14.00 -0.43
C VAL A 292 -2.15 -14.32 -0.87
N GLU A 293 -2.29 -15.30 -1.77
CA GLU A 293 -3.62 -15.79 -2.16
C GLU A 293 -4.27 -16.55 -1.00
N PRO A 294 -5.55 -16.29 -0.69
CA PRO A 294 -6.24 -17.00 0.38
C PRO A 294 -6.30 -18.50 0.03
N THR A 295 -5.82 -19.33 0.97
CA THR A 295 -5.92 -20.78 0.84
C THR A 295 -7.03 -21.25 1.76
N VAL A 296 -8.13 -21.70 1.16
CA VAL A 296 -9.23 -22.32 1.90
C VAL A 296 -8.82 -23.72 2.35
N ILE A 297 -8.88 -23.96 3.66
CA ILE A 297 -8.62 -25.25 4.29
C ILE A 297 -9.86 -25.75 5.04
N ILE A 298 -9.93 -27.05 5.31
CA ILE A 298 -10.84 -27.58 6.34
C ILE A 298 -10.22 -27.26 7.70
N ASN A 299 -10.92 -26.47 8.52
CA ASN A 299 -10.45 -26.03 9.83
C ASN A 299 -10.95 -26.94 10.96
N GLU A 300 -12.22 -27.32 10.94
CA GLU A 300 -12.85 -28.14 11.98
C GLU A 300 -13.93 -29.06 11.39
N ILE A 301 -14.15 -30.21 12.03
CA ILE A 301 -15.22 -31.15 11.70
C ILE A 301 -15.78 -31.71 13.01
N ASP A 302 -17.10 -31.75 13.14
CA ASP A 302 -17.80 -32.56 14.13
C ASP A 302 -18.76 -33.51 13.40
N ALA A 303 -18.52 -34.81 13.54
CA ALA A 303 -19.27 -35.87 12.86
C ALA A 303 -20.04 -36.78 13.84
N ASP A 304 -19.87 -36.62 15.16
CA ASP A 304 -20.48 -37.50 16.17
C ASP A 304 -20.78 -36.69 17.44
N THR A 305 -22.06 -36.53 17.74
CA THR A 305 -22.54 -35.74 18.88
C THR A 305 -23.36 -36.62 19.83
N GLU A 306 -23.39 -36.28 21.12
CA GLU A 306 -24.08 -37.12 22.11
C GLU A 306 -25.59 -37.28 21.78
N GLY A 307 -25.99 -38.51 21.45
CA GLY A 307 -27.39 -38.87 21.24
C GLY A 307 -27.76 -38.99 19.76
N THR A 308 -28.55 -38.05 19.23
CA THR A 308 -28.86 -37.99 17.79
C THR A 308 -27.98 -36.91 17.18
N ASP A 309 -27.34 -37.22 16.06
CA ASP A 309 -26.41 -36.31 15.40
C ASP A 309 -27.15 -35.10 14.81
N VAL A 310 -27.28 -34.04 15.63
CA VAL A 310 -28.04 -32.82 15.32
C VAL A 310 -27.19 -31.54 15.37
N LEU A 311 -25.89 -31.66 15.68
CA LEU A 311 -24.93 -30.55 15.71
C LEU A 311 -23.67 -30.85 14.87
N GLU A 312 -23.77 -31.74 13.89
CA GLU A 312 -22.68 -32.05 12.96
C GLU A 312 -22.32 -30.86 12.07
N PHE A 313 -21.03 -30.66 11.78
CA PHE A 313 -20.57 -29.62 10.88
C PHE A 313 -19.19 -29.89 10.25
N VAL A 314 -18.91 -29.13 9.20
CA VAL A 314 -17.59 -28.91 8.61
C VAL A 314 -17.37 -27.40 8.54
N GLU A 315 -16.24 -26.94 9.06
CA GLU A 315 -15.80 -25.54 9.00
C GLU A 315 -14.62 -25.40 8.06
N LEU A 316 -14.66 -24.37 7.21
CA LEU A 316 -13.56 -23.93 6.36
C LEU A 316 -12.95 -22.64 6.91
N TYR A 317 -11.65 -22.44 6.69
CA TYR A 317 -10.94 -21.22 7.04
C TYR A 317 -10.03 -20.77 5.89
N ASP A 318 -9.99 -19.47 5.61
CA ASP A 318 -9.20 -18.89 4.52
C ASP A 318 -7.85 -18.29 4.97
N GLY A 319 -7.53 -18.36 6.27
CA GLY A 319 -6.34 -17.70 6.85
C GLY A 319 -6.65 -16.37 7.55
N GLY A 320 -7.91 -15.93 7.55
CA GLY A 320 -8.34 -14.67 8.16
C GLY A 320 -8.42 -13.52 7.16
N PHE A 321 -8.39 -13.83 5.86
CA PHE A 321 -8.57 -12.85 4.78
C PHE A 321 -9.98 -12.27 4.82
N GLY A 322 -10.96 -13.15 5.04
CA GLY A 322 -12.36 -12.80 5.15
C GLY A 322 -13.00 -12.44 3.81
N ASN A 323 -14.29 -12.74 3.68
CA ASN A 323 -15.06 -12.53 2.45
C ASN A 323 -14.43 -13.17 1.19
N THR A 324 -13.61 -14.22 1.37
CA THR A 324 -12.98 -14.97 0.27
C THR A 324 -14.08 -15.72 -0.48
N SER A 325 -14.17 -15.51 -1.80
CA SER A 325 -15.09 -16.27 -2.65
C SER A 325 -14.76 -17.75 -2.62
N LEU A 326 -15.79 -18.59 -2.46
CA LEU A 326 -15.70 -20.04 -2.49
C LEU A 326 -16.12 -20.62 -3.85
N ASP A 327 -16.30 -19.76 -4.87
CA ASP A 327 -16.56 -20.21 -6.23
C ASP A 327 -15.46 -21.17 -6.72
N GLY A 328 -15.89 -22.28 -7.33
CA GLY A 328 -15.01 -23.35 -7.78
C GLY A 328 -14.51 -24.25 -6.65
N TYR A 329 -15.12 -24.22 -5.46
CA TYR A 329 -14.87 -25.19 -4.40
C TYR A 329 -16.09 -26.11 -4.16
N VAL A 330 -15.81 -27.37 -3.79
CA VAL A 330 -16.83 -28.37 -3.44
C VAL A 330 -16.41 -29.14 -2.20
N VAL A 331 -17.33 -29.29 -1.23
CA VAL A 331 -17.14 -30.21 -0.09
C VAL A 331 -17.84 -31.52 -0.39
N VAL A 332 -17.14 -32.65 -0.27
CA VAL A 332 -17.66 -33.98 -0.60
C VAL A 332 -17.44 -34.94 0.55
N PHE A 333 -18.49 -35.70 0.88
CA PHE A 333 -18.47 -36.72 1.92
C PHE A 333 -18.37 -38.11 1.30
N TYR A 334 -17.46 -38.93 1.84
CA TYR A 334 -17.17 -40.29 1.36
C TYR A 334 -17.41 -41.33 2.43
N ASN A 335 -18.01 -42.45 2.03
CA ASN A 335 -18.17 -43.62 2.86
C ASN A 335 -16.90 -44.47 2.78
N GLY A 336 -16.14 -44.63 3.86
CA GLY A 336 -14.87 -45.37 3.79
C GLY A 336 -15.01 -46.89 3.95
N SER A 337 -16.23 -47.43 3.98
CA SER A 337 -16.46 -48.87 3.77
C SER A 337 -16.44 -49.25 2.29
N ASN A 338 -16.71 -48.32 1.37
CA ASN A 338 -16.76 -48.59 -0.07
C ASN A 338 -16.12 -47.50 -0.97
N ASP A 339 -15.53 -46.46 -0.37
CA ASP A 339 -14.90 -45.30 -1.02
C ASP A 339 -15.84 -44.50 -1.96
N LEU A 340 -17.16 -44.62 -1.77
CA LEU A 340 -18.15 -43.91 -2.58
C LEU A 340 -18.55 -42.58 -1.93
N SER A 341 -18.67 -41.53 -2.75
CA SER A 341 -19.30 -40.28 -2.33
C SER A 341 -20.78 -40.52 -1.99
N TYR A 342 -21.27 -39.88 -0.93
CA TYR A 342 -22.69 -39.91 -0.58
C TYR A 342 -23.32 -38.52 -0.46
N ALA A 343 -22.52 -37.46 -0.37
CA ALA A 343 -22.98 -36.08 -0.45
C ALA A 343 -21.89 -35.19 -1.08
N ALA A 344 -22.33 -34.16 -1.81
CA ALA A 344 -21.47 -33.12 -2.35
C ALA A 344 -22.19 -31.77 -2.23
N TYR A 345 -21.49 -30.76 -1.77
CA TYR A 345 -21.98 -29.40 -1.56
C TYR A 345 -21.13 -28.45 -2.40
N ASP A 346 -21.75 -27.93 -3.45
CA ASP A 346 -21.18 -26.89 -4.29
C ASP A 346 -21.18 -25.56 -3.52
N LEU A 347 -20.03 -24.88 -3.50
CA LEU A 347 -19.84 -23.64 -2.76
C LEU A 347 -19.94 -22.40 -3.66
N ASP A 348 -20.27 -22.55 -4.94
CA ASP A 348 -20.54 -21.43 -5.85
C ASP A 348 -21.61 -20.49 -5.27
N GLY A 349 -21.30 -19.19 -5.30
CA GLY A 349 -22.10 -18.11 -4.75
C GLY A 349 -21.92 -17.86 -3.25
N TYR A 350 -21.07 -18.62 -2.57
CA TYR A 350 -20.74 -18.42 -1.16
C TYR A 350 -19.37 -17.76 -0.97
N SER A 351 -19.17 -17.19 0.22
CA SER A 351 -17.89 -16.63 0.67
C SER A 351 -17.68 -16.93 2.16
N THR A 352 -16.43 -16.92 2.60
CA THR A 352 -16.11 -16.89 4.05
C THR A 352 -16.66 -15.61 4.69
N ASP A 353 -16.87 -15.62 6.01
CA ASP A 353 -17.28 -14.44 6.76
C ASP A 353 -16.15 -13.41 6.87
N GLY A 354 -16.39 -12.28 7.52
CA GLY A 354 -15.38 -11.22 7.68
C GLY A 354 -14.16 -11.62 8.53
N ASN A 355 -14.21 -12.76 9.24
CA ASN A 355 -13.09 -13.31 9.99
C ASN A 355 -12.44 -14.50 9.28
N GLY A 356 -12.91 -14.88 8.09
CA GLY A 356 -12.35 -15.94 7.27
C GLY A 356 -12.98 -17.31 7.45
N TYR A 357 -14.12 -17.45 8.13
CA TYR A 357 -14.76 -18.75 8.41
C TYR A 357 -15.97 -19.03 7.52
N PHE A 358 -16.19 -20.29 7.18
CA PHE A 358 -17.41 -20.75 6.51
C PHE A 358 -17.87 -22.09 7.08
N VAL A 359 -19.14 -22.20 7.49
CA VAL A 359 -19.68 -23.40 8.15
C VAL A 359 -20.78 -24.03 7.30
N LEU A 360 -20.68 -25.33 7.06
CA LEU A 360 -21.77 -26.18 6.60
C LEU A 360 -22.09 -27.24 7.66
N GLY A 361 -23.35 -27.48 7.97
CA GLY A 361 -23.70 -28.23 9.17
C GLY A 361 -25.18 -28.48 9.35
N ASN A 362 -25.57 -29.01 10.50
CA ASN A 362 -26.98 -29.09 10.88
C ASN A 362 -27.56 -27.71 11.22
N ALA A 363 -28.90 -27.62 11.23
CA ALA A 363 -29.62 -26.35 11.40
C ALA A 363 -29.39 -25.68 12.77
N ASP A 364 -29.05 -26.45 13.80
CA ASP A 364 -28.81 -25.95 15.15
C ASP A 364 -27.34 -25.52 15.38
N VAL A 365 -26.46 -25.72 14.40
CA VAL A 365 -25.08 -25.24 14.42
C VAL A 365 -25.07 -23.71 14.22
N PRO A 366 -24.45 -22.93 15.11
CA PRO A 366 -24.34 -21.48 14.94
C PRO A 366 -23.67 -21.11 13.64
N SER A 367 -24.13 -20.03 13.00
CA SER A 367 -23.51 -19.45 11.80
C SER A 367 -23.40 -20.39 10.59
N VAL A 368 -24.27 -21.41 10.52
CA VAL A 368 -24.31 -22.34 9.39
C VAL A 368 -24.81 -21.64 8.12
N SER A 369 -24.02 -21.73 7.05
CA SER A 369 -24.32 -21.16 5.73
C SER A 369 -25.03 -22.18 4.83
N ILE A 370 -24.60 -23.45 4.87
CA ILE A 370 -25.24 -24.56 4.15
C ILE A 370 -25.73 -25.59 5.16
N VAL A 371 -27.04 -25.86 5.14
CA VAL A 371 -27.66 -26.81 6.06
C VAL A 371 -27.76 -28.20 5.43
N PHE A 372 -27.22 -29.22 6.09
CA PHE A 372 -27.46 -30.63 5.77
C PHE A 372 -28.28 -31.35 6.86
N PRO A 373 -29.02 -32.42 6.51
CA PRO A 373 -29.88 -33.16 7.46
C PRO A 373 -29.08 -33.82 8.59
N SER A 374 -29.73 -34.02 9.75
CA SER A 374 -29.18 -34.79 10.88
C SER A 374 -28.74 -36.21 10.50
N ASN A 375 -27.64 -36.69 11.09
CA ASN A 375 -26.86 -37.87 10.66
C ASN A 375 -26.35 -37.70 9.22
N GLY A 376 -25.98 -36.45 8.88
CA GLY A 376 -25.54 -36.07 7.55
C GLY A 376 -24.09 -36.46 7.30
N LEU A 377 -23.26 -36.43 8.33
CA LEU A 377 -21.96 -37.08 8.36
C LEU A 377 -22.15 -38.49 8.90
N GLN A 378 -21.63 -39.47 8.19
CA GLN A 378 -21.75 -40.86 8.60
C GLN A 378 -20.74 -41.16 9.72
N ASN A 379 -21.22 -41.91 10.72
CA ASN A 379 -20.39 -42.44 11.79
C ASN A 379 -19.51 -43.60 11.29
N GLY A 380 -18.22 -43.56 11.65
CA GLY A 380 -17.28 -44.64 11.36
C GLY A 380 -16.08 -44.17 10.54
N ALA A 381 -15.51 -45.08 9.75
CA ALA A 381 -14.35 -44.80 8.93
C ALA A 381 -14.80 -44.07 7.65
N ASP A 382 -15.12 -42.79 7.75
CA ASP A 382 -15.61 -41.94 6.65
C ASP A 382 -14.70 -40.70 6.48
N ALA A 383 -14.96 -39.90 5.45
CA ALA A 383 -14.11 -38.75 5.15
C ALA A 383 -14.87 -37.55 4.57
N VAL A 384 -14.32 -36.37 4.86
CA VAL A 384 -14.67 -35.09 4.23
C VAL A 384 -13.49 -34.65 3.37
N ALA A 385 -13.77 -34.23 2.13
CA ALA A 385 -12.79 -33.68 1.22
C ALA A 385 -13.25 -32.32 0.69
N LEU A 386 -12.30 -31.39 0.58
CA LEU A 386 -12.48 -30.11 -0.10
C LEU A 386 -11.75 -30.18 -1.44
N PHE A 387 -12.48 -29.96 -2.54
CA PHE A 387 -11.94 -29.95 -3.91
C PHE A 387 -12.02 -28.57 -4.52
N LYS A 388 -11.11 -28.27 -5.45
CA LYS A 388 -11.32 -27.24 -6.48
C LYS A 388 -11.96 -27.90 -7.70
N GLY A 389 -13.16 -27.47 -8.09
CA GLY A 389 -13.94 -28.04 -9.19
C GLY A 389 -15.41 -27.61 -9.15
N ASP A 390 -16.21 -28.15 -10.07
CA ASP A 390 -17.66 -27.92 -10.15
C ASP A 390 -18.41 -29.03 -9.38
N GLY A 391 -19.47 -28.69 -8.64
CA GLY A 391 -20.30 -29.67 -7.94
C GLY A 391 -20.89 -30.76 -8.84
N ALA A 392 -21.12 -30.46 -10.12
CA ALA A 392 -21.61 -31.41 -11.12
C ALA A 392 -20.66 -32.59 -11.40
N ASP A 393 -19.36 -32.42 -11.10
CA ASP A 393 -18.34 -33.47 -11.25
C ASP A 393 -18.39 -34.51 -10.13
N PHE A 394 -19.15 -34.27 -9.05
CA PHE A 394 -19.23 -35.11 -7.86
C PHE A 394 -20.64 -35.68 -7.64
N GLN A 395 -21.06 -36.58 -8.53
CA GLN A 395 -22.35 -37.27 -8.38
C GLN A 395 -22.31 -38.26 -7.21
N GLN A 396 -23.47 -38.55 -6.60
CA GLN A 396 -23.58 -39.60 -5.58
C GLN A 396 -23.15 -40.96 -6.14
N GLU A 397 -22.61 -41.81 -5.26
CA GLU A 397 -22.11 -43.16 -5.57
C GLU A 397 -20.92 -43.17 -6.54
N GLN A 398 -20.12 -42.10 -6.58
CA GLN A 398 -18.89 -42.06 -7.37
C GLN A 398 -17.68 -42.43 -6.52
N LEU A 399 -16.82 -43.29 -7.08
CA LEU A 399 -15.51 -43.57 -6.50
C LEU A 399 -14.64 -42.32 -6.55
N LEU A 400 -13.79 -42.13 -5.53
CA LEU A 400 -12.68 -41.19 -5.58
C LEU A 400 -11.76 -41.53 -6.78
N GLN A 401 -11.91 -40.80 -7.89
CA GLN A 401 -11.32 -41.18 -9.18
C GLN A 401 -9.83 -40.86 -9.33
N HIS A 402 -9.24 -40.10 -8.40
CA HIS A 402 -7.89 -39.58 -8.61
C HIS A 402 -6.83 -40.35 -7.79
N PRO A 403 -5.87 -41.04 -8.44
CA PRO A 403 -4.96 -42.00 -7.80
C PRO A 403 -4.03 -41.39 -6.73
N ILE A 404 -3.73 -40.10 -6.81
CA ILE A 404 -2.96 -39.36 -5.79
C ILE A 404 -3.76 -39.21 -4.48
N TRP A 405 -5.09 -39.07 -4.55
CA TRP A 405 -5.95 -38.85 -3.38
C TRP A 405 -6.27 -40.15 -2.63
N LYS A 406 -6.24 -41.30 -3.32
CA LYS A 406 -6.26 -42.62 -2.66
C LYS A 406 -5.07 -42.82 -1.72
N MET A 407 -3.92 -42.19 -1.99
CA MET A 407 -2.73 -42.30 -1.15
C MET A 407 -2.74 -41.32 0.04
N LEU A 408 -3.29 -40.10 -0.15
CA LEU A 408 -3.44 -39.13 0.94
C LEU A 408 -4.53 -39.53 1.94
N LEU A 409 -5.65 -40.09 1.47
CA LEU A 409 -6.75 -40.55 2.31
C LEU A 409 -6.31 -41.70 3.25
N TYR A 410 -5.49 -42.64 2.76
CA TYR A 410 -4.89 -43.69 3.60
C TYR A 410 -3.98 -43.12 4.71
N MET A 411 -3.33 -41.98 4.51
CA MET A 411 -2.52 -41.31 5.54
C MET A 411 -3.40 -40.61 6.59
N ILE A 412 -4.49 -39.96 6.19
CA ILE A 412 -5.41 -39.26 7.10
C ILE A 412 -6.22 -40.25 7.97
N LEU A 413 -6.72 -41.34 7.39
CA LEU A 413 -7.42 -42.41 8.14
C LEU A 413 -6.54 -43.08 9.21
N THR A 414 -5.21 -43.09 9.03
CA THR A 414 -4.30 -43.66 10.02
C THR A 414 -4.07 -42.72 11.22
N ILE A 415 -4.23 -41.40 11.04
CA ILE A 415 -4.03 -40.40 12.10
C ILE A 415 -5.26 -40.30 13.01
N ALA A 416 -6.47 -40.35 12.46
CA ALA A 416 -7.71 -40.34 13.25
C ALA A 416 -7.88 -41.57 14.16
N MET A 417 -7.31 -42.72 13.79
CA MET A 417 -7.31 -43.93 14.64
C MET A 417 -6.35 -43.87 15.85
N MET A 418 -5.55 -42.82 16.02
CA MET A 418 -4.52 -42.76 17.08
C MET A 418 -4.87 -41.89 18.29
N GLN A 419 -6.07 -41.27 18.36
CA GLN A 419 -6.44 -40.32 19.43
C GLN A 419 -7.66 -40.70 20.28
N VAL A 420 -8.22 -41.91 20.15
CA VAL A 420 -9.28 -42.36 21.08
C VAL A 420 -8.91 -43.69 21.74
N TYR A 421 -8.34 -43.60 22.95
CA TYR A 421 -8.36 -44.63 24.00
C TYR A 421 -8.57 -43.99 25.36
#